data_AF-A0A6A4S674-F1
#
_entry.id   AF-A0A6A4S674-F1
#
_cell.length_a   1.000
_cell.length_b   1.000
_cell.length_c   1.000
_cell.angle_alpha   90.00
_cell.angle_beta   90.00
_cell.angle_gamma   90.00
#
_symmetry.space_group_name_H-M   'P 1'
#
loop_
_entity.id
_entity.type
_entity.pdbx_description
1 polymer ?
#
loop_
_entity_poly.entity_id
_entity_poly.type
_entity_poly.pdbx_seq_one_letter_code
_entity_poly.pdbx_strand_id
1 'polypeptide(L)'
;MFSPRFQLLRSAASLTTRSLCSGGVSKHGRAPDMVEVRNRLREIVGASTNWRFGRILEDLDSLAVLISYSHTYNPALKKSPLSIVTALVDKIVLDATFVMVARDPENKRAAFVNPLKPDGPEEENIFQQGEDNKFRRVELSTASLLKVAPTDEERKIVHGLFLNTLDTQTVSFSSRVLPPNSVWMENAKLKGLEICHPQERNIFNRIFGGFLMRKAYELGWANACSFG
;
A
#
# COMPACT_ATOMS: atom_id res chain seq x y z
N MET A 1 44.79 -5.49 23.27
CA MET A 1 44.70 -4.15 22.63
C MET A 1 44.01 -4.35 21.28
N PHE A 2 42.76 -3.94 21.11
CA PHE A 2 41.98 -4.15 19.87
C PHE A 2 41.48 -2.81 19.30
N SER A 3 41.35 -2.72 17.99
CA SER A 3 41.22 -1.46 17.22
C SER A 3 39.88 -0.73 17.44
N PRO A 4 39.83 0.63 17.46
CA PRO A 4 38.61 1.40 17.73
C PRO A 4 37.49 1.28 16.68
N ARG A 5 37.77 0.71 15.50
CA ARG A 5 36.80 0.67 14.39
C ARG A 5 35.59 -0.25 14.59
N PHE A 6 35.60 -1.14 15.58
CA PHE A 6 34.50 -2.08 15.83
C PHE A 6 33.34 -1.54 16.70
N GLN A 7 33.47 -0.34 17.30
CA GLN A 7 32.44 0.20 18.19
C GLN A 7 31.33 1.01 17.47
N LEU A 8 31.60 1.56 16.28
CA LEU A 8 30.64 2.41 15.56
C LEU A 8 29.45 1.65 14.94
N LEU A 9 29.54 0.33 14.75
CA LEU A 9 28.47 -0.49 14.17
C LEU A 9 27.37 -0.92 15.16
N ARG A 10 27.50 -0.61 16.46
CA ARG A 10 26.45 -0.94 17.46
C ARG A 10 25.38 0.14 17.67
N SER A 11 25.57 1.36 17.14
CA SER A 11 24.69 2.50 17.46
C SER A 11 23.60 2.83 16.43
N ALA A 12 23.49 2.07 15.34
CA ALA A 12 22.56 2.36 14.23
C ALA A 12 21.46 1.30 14.01
N ALA A 13 21.37 0.28 14.90
CA ALA A 13 20.37 -0.79 14.83
C ALA A 13 19.21 -0.60 15.83
N SER A 14 18.90 0.65 16.20
CA SER A 14 17.74 1.03 17.02
C SER A 14 16.59 1.60 16.17
N LEU A 15 16.47 1.15 14.92
CA LEU A 15 15.19 1.22 14.22
C LEU A 15 14.32 0.11 14.79
N THR A 16 13.29 0.50 15.54
CA THR A 16 12.26 -0.42 16.05
C THR A 16 11.41 -0.95 14.90
N THR A 17 11.96 -1.91 14.14
CA THR A 17 11.13 -2.97 13.58
C THR A 17 10.38 -3.61 14.75
N ARG A 18 9.05 -3.69 14.66
CA ARG A 18 8.27 -4.44 15.66
C ARG A 18 8.49 -5.94 15.43
N SER A 19 9.54 -6.43 16.08
CA SER A 19 9.89 -7.84 16.29
C SER A 19 9.72 -8.76 15.08
N LEU A 20 10.67 -8.69 14.15
CA LEU A 20 11.26 -9.94 13.64
C LEU A 20 12.49 -10.19 14.51
N CYS A 21 12.53 -11.35 15.16
CA CYS A 21 13.35 -11.60 16.34
C CYS A 21 14.84 -11.27 16.18
N SER A 22 15.41 -10.63 17.20
CA SER A 22 16.84 -10.35 17.36
C SER A 22 17.62 -11.62 17.76
N GLY A 23 17.63 -12.61 16.87
CA GLY A 23 18.49 -13.79 16.95
C GLY A 23 19.89 -13.49 16.40
N GLY A 24 20.93 -13.80 17.17
CA GLY A 24 22.31 -13.73 16.68
C GLY A 24 22.56 -14.70 15.51
N VAL A 25 23.55 -14.39 14.67
CA VAL A 25 23.93 -15.19 13.50
C VAL A 25 24.10 -16.67 13.87
N SER A 26 23.13 -17.49 13.46
CA SER A 26 23.17 -18.94 13.60
C SER A 26 22.83 -19.60 12.27
N LYS A 27 23.58 -20.64 11.95
CA LYS A 27 23.46 -21.41 10.71
C LYS A 27 22.24 -22.33 10.77
N HIS A 28 21.74 -22.68 9.58
CA HIS A 28 20.67 -23.65 9.29
C HIS A 28 19.23 -23.20 9.62
N GLY A 29 18.34 -23.46 8.66
CA GLY A 29 16.91 -23.25 8.80
C GLY A 29 16.34 -24.07 9.94
N ARG A 30 15.76 -23.39 10.92
CA ARG A 30 15.05 -23.98 12.06
C ARG A 30 13.58 -23.59 11.92
N ALA A 31 12.66 -24.51 12.19
CA ALA A 31 11.23 -24.23 12.11
C ALA A 31 10.87 -23.01 13.00
N PRO A 32 9.95 -22.13 12.56
CA PRO A 32 9.57 -20.95 13.32
C PRO A 32 8.91 -21.34 14.66
N ASP A 33 9.11 -20.52 15.69
CA ASP A 33 8.50 -20.76 17.00
C ASP A 33 6.97 -20.66 16.88
N MET A 34 6.29 -21.76 17.18
CA MET A 34 4.83 -21.86 17.14
C MET A 34 4.15 -20.89 18.11
N VAL A 35 4.84 -20.41 19.15
CA VAL A 35 4.32 -19.37 20.05
C VAL A 35 4.32 -18.01 19.35
N GLU A 36 5.40 -17.65 18.65
CA GLU A 36 5.48 -16.42 17.85
C GLU A 36 4.45 -16.43 16.70
N VAL A 37 4.38 -17.54 15.95
CA VAL A 37 3.39 -17.75 14.87
C VAL A 37 1.96 -17.61 15.39
N ARG A 38 1.62 -18.25 16.52
CA ARG A 38 0.30 -18.14 17.14
C ARG A 38 -0.03 -16.71 17.58
N ASN A 39 0.95 -15.98 18.12
CA ASN A 39 0.74 -14.59 18.55
C ASN A 39 0.52 -13.66 17.34
N ARG A 40 1.34 -13.80 16.28
CA ARG A 40 1.15 -13.12 14.97
C ARG A 40 -0.23 -13.39 14.37
N LEU A 41 -0.65 -14.65 14.30
CA LEU A 41 -1.98 -15.04 13.82
C LEU A 41 -3.10 -14.40 14.66
N ARG A 42 -2.91 -14.27 15.98
CA ARG A 42 -3.89 -13.62 16.87
C ARG A 42 -4.00 -12.10 16.66
N GLU A 43 -2.91 -11.44 16.27
CA GLU A 43 -2.95 -10.01 15.89
C GLU A 43 -3.67 -9.79 14.55
N ILE A 44 -3.55 -10.73 13.61
CA ILE A 44 -4.19 -10.69 12.29
C ILE A 44 -5.68 -11.06 12.35
N VAL A 45 -6.02 -12.16 13.05
CA VAL A 45 -7.39 -12.69 13.14
C VAL A 45 -8.21 -11.98 14.21
N GLY A 46 -7.57 -11.43 15.25
CA GLY A 46 -8.27 -10.80 16.38
C GLY A 46 -8.72 -11.80 17.46
N ALA A 47 -9.57 -11.32 18.38
CA ALA A 47 -10.14 -12.13 19.46
C ALA A 47 -11.48 -12.80 19.09
N SER A 48 -12.24 -12.16 18.19
CA SER A 48 -13.30 -12.78 17.39
C SER A 48 -12.74 -13.17 16.02
N THR A 49 -13.45 -13.98 15.23
CA THR A 49 -13.01 -14.51 13.92
C THR A 49 -12.98 -13.48 12.78
N ASN A 50 -12.73 -12.20 13.07
CA ASN A 50 -12.82 -11.08 12.13
C ASN A 50 -11.42 -10.59 11.72
N TRP A 51 -10.98 -11.02 10.54
CA TRP A 51 -9.72 -10.62 9.91
C TRP A 51 -9.51 -9.11 9.92
N ARG A 52 -8.40 -8.65 10.49
CA ARG A 52 -8.01 -7.25 10.52
C ARG A 52 -7.31 -6.87 9.22
N PHE A 53 -8.07 -6.71 8.14
CA PHE A 53 -7.57 -6.37 6.79
C PHE A 53 -6.53 -5.24 6.78
N GLY A 54 -6.75 -4.16 7.54
CA GLY A 54 -5.79 -3.07 7.64
C GLY A 54 -4.41 -3.48 8.20
N ARG A 55 -4.33 -4.50 9.06
CA ARG A 55 -3.04 -5.06 9.53
C ARG A 55 -2.37 -5.92 8.47
N ILE A 56 -3.14 -6.70 7.73
CA ILE A 56 -2.62 -7.53 6.64
C ILE A 56 -1.99 -6.64 5.55
N LEU A 57 -2.64 -5.53 5.19
CA LEU A 57 -2.08 -4.54 4.25
C LEU A 57 -0.78 -3.89 4.75
N GLU A 58 -0.61 -3.73 6.07
CA GLU A 58 0.60 -3.20 6.70
C GLU A 58 1.76 -4.21 6.70
N ASP A 59 1.47 -5.47 7.03
CA ASP A 59 2.46 -6.55 6.99
C ASP A 59 2.90 -6.88 5.55
N LEU A 60 1.97 -6.89 4.60
CA LEU A 60 2.27 -7.13 3.18
C LEU A 60 3.15 -6.01 2.57
N ASP A 61 2.87 -4.73 2.89
CA ASP A 61 3.75 -3.60 2.50
C ASP A 61 5.16 -3.76 3.08
N SER A 62 5.25 -4.16 4.35
CA SER A 62 6.53 -4.37 5.04
C SER A 62 7.36 -5.49 4.39
N LEU A 63 6.72 -6.58 3.94
CA LEU A 63 7.37 -7.65 3.19
C LEU A 63 7.81 -7.20 1.80
N ALA A 64 6.96 -6.46 1.06
CA ALA A 64 7.29 -5.93 -0.25
C ALA A 64 8.48 -4.95 -0.21
N VAL A 65 8.56 -4.11 0.83
CA VAL A 65 9.70 -3.22 1.09
C VAL A 65 10.98 -4.02 1.32
N LEU A 66 10.92 -5.09 2.13
CA LEU A 66 12.07 -5.94 2.45
C LEU A 66 12.61 -6.68 1.21
N ILE A 67 11.72 -7.26 0.40
CA ILE A 67 12.08 -7.94 -0.86
C ILE A 67 12.75 -6.94 -1.80
N SER A 68 12.15 -5.75 -1.98
CA SER A 68 12.68 -4.71 -2.86
C SER A 68 14.04 -4.17 -2.41
N TYR A 69 14.24 -4.04 -1.09
CA TYR A 69 15.53 -3.62 -0.51
C TYR A 69 16.60 -4.70 -0.73
N SER A 70 16.24 -5.97 -0.55
CA SER A 70 17.15 -7.11 -0.76
C SER A 70 17.54 -7.26 -2.23
N HIS A 71 16.60 -7.11 -3.15
CA HIS A 71 16.84 -7.16 -4.59
C HIS A 71 17.70 -5.99 -5.11
N THR A 72 17.58 -4.80 -4.51
CA THR A 72 18.39 -3.63 -4.89
C THR A 72 19.72 -3.53 -4.13
N TYR A 73 20.00 -4.45 -3.22
CA TYR A 73 21.25 -4.47 -2.47
C TYR A 73 22.42 -4.98 -3.34
N ASN A 74 23.44 -4.14 -3.54
CA ASN A 74 24.64 -4.48 -4.27
C ASN A 74 25.88 -4.28 -3.38
N PRO A 75 26.63 -5.33 -3.00
CA PRO A 75 27.79 -5.21 -2.11
C PRO A 75 29.02 -4.56 -2.78
N ALA A 76 29.10 -4.55 -4.12
CA ALA A 76 30.20 -3.91 -4.85
C ALA A 76 30.03 -2.38 -4.90
N LEU A 77 28.79 -1.89 -4.85
CA LEU A 77 28.50 -0.47 -4.66
C LEU A 77 28.44 -0.18 -3.15
N LYS A 78 29.33 0.67 -2.64
CA LYS A 78 29.21 1.22 -1.26
C LYS A 78 27.99 2.14 -1.05
N LYS A 79 26.99 2.08 -1.93
CA LYS A 79 25.72 2.81 -1.87
C LYS A 79 24.54 1.83 -1.77
N SER A 80 24.07 1.65 -0.55
CA SER A 80 22.64 1.55 -0.24
C SER A 80 22.42 2.43 1.00
N PRO A 81 21.40 3.29 1.01
CA PRO A 81 20.03 2.85 0.78
C PRO A 81 19.32 3.62 -0.33
N LEU A 82 18.51 2.91 -1.12
CA LEU A 82 17.54 3.55 -2.01
C LEU A 82 16.25 3.81 -1.24
N SER A 83 15.61 4.95 -1.48
CA SER A 83 14.29 5.22 -0.89
C SER A 83 13.22 4.52 -1.72
N ILE A 84 12.73 3.41 -1.20
CA ILE A 84 11.66 2.59 -1.79
C ILE A 84 10.30 3.14 -1.35
N VAL A 85 9.33 3.14 -2.25
CA VAL A 85 7.94 3.58 -2.04
C VAL A 85 6.99 2.63 -2.77
N THR A 86 5.91 2.27 -2.11
CA THR A 86 4.84 1.35 -2.56
C THR A 86 3.71 2.10 -3.26
N ALA A 87 3.10 1.48 -4.28
CA ALA A 87 2.11 2.18 -5.13
C ALA A 87 0.84 1.40 -5.57
N LEU A 88 0.63 0.12 -5.21
CA LEU A 88 -0.66 -0.60 -5.48
C LEU A 88 -0.81 -1.93 -4.68
N VAL A 89 -2.01 -2.53 -4.70
CA VAL A 89 -2.41 -3.86 -4.18
C VAL A 89 -3.58 -4.37 -5.04
N ASP A 90 -3.64 -5.67 -5.41
CA ASP A 90 -4.80 -6.30 -6.09
C ASP A 90 -4.88 -7.84 -5.88
N LYS A 91 -6.14 -8.36 -5.80
CA LYS A 91 -6.66 -9.69 -5.34
C LYS A 91 -6.38 -10.91 -6.25
N ILE A 92 -6.54 -12.19 -5.86
CA ILE A 92 -7.42 -12.91 -4.90
C ILE A 92 -6.59 -14.02 -4.20
N VAL A 93 -6.77 -14.44 -2.94
CA VAL A 93 -7.78 -14.09 -1.89
C VAL A 93 -7.43 -12.75 -1.25
N LEU A 94 -6.20 -12.67 -0.75
CA LEU A 94 -5.39 -11.46 -0.76
C LEU A 94 -4.12 -11.83 -1.53
N ASP A 95 -4.23 -11.89 -2.85
CA ASP A 95 -3.07 -11.53 -3.67
C ASP A 95 -2.83 -10.02 -3.49
N ALA A 96 -1.61 -9.58 -3.76
CA ALA A 96 -1.19 -8.19 -3.59
C ALA A 96 -0.01 -7.84 -4.51
N THR A 97 -0.29 -7.36 -5.71
CA THR A 97 0.75 -6.84 -6.61
C THR A 97 1.23 -5.45 -6.17
N PHE A 98 2.41 -5.39 -5.54
CA PHE A 98 3.05 -4.14 -5.11
C PHE A 98 3.97 -3.55 -6.17
N VAL A 99 3.68 -2.34 -6.64
CA VAL A 99 4.59 -1.56 -7.49
C VAL A 99 5.55 -0.77 -6.61
N MET A 100 6.85 -1.06 -6.72
CA MET A 100 7.90 -0.50 -5.87
C MET A 100 8.83 0.41 -6.65
N VAL A 101 9.00 1.67 -6.20
CA VAL A 101 9.82 2.67 -6.88
C VAL A 101 11.07 2.98 -6.06
N ALA A 102 12.23 2.57 -6.57
CA ALA A 102 13.52 2.96 -6.01
C ALA A 102 13.88 4.40 -6.39
N ARG A 103 14.17 5.23 -5.38
CA ARG A 103 14.65 6.60 -5.56
C ARG A 103 16.03 6.79 -4.96
N ASP A 104 16.90 7.47 -5.68
CA ASP A 104 18.19 7.90 -5.16
C ASP A 104 17.95 8.96 -4.05
N PRO A 105 18.55 8.82 -2.86
CA PRO A 105 18.30 9.70 -1.73
C PRO A 105 18.87 11.11 -1.90
N GLU A 106 19.94 11.29 -2.68
CA GLU A 106 20.61 12.58 -2.90
C GLU A 106 19.82 13.43 -3.91
N ASN A 107 19.51 12.86 -5.08
CA ASN A 107 18.90 13.59 -6.20
C ASN A 107 17.38 13.38 -6.38
N LYS A 108 16.77 12.44 -5.63
CA LYS A 108 15.32 12.08 -5.67
C LYS A 108 14.80 11.55 -7.02
N ARG A 109 15.68 11.31 -8.00
CA ARG A 109 15.34 10.71 -9.30
C ARG A 109 15.12 9.20 -9.16
N ALA A 110 14.64 8.56 -10.22
CA ALA A 110 14.57 7.11 -10.28
C ALA A 110 16.00 6.54 -10.17
N ALA A 111 16.19 5.57 -9.27
CA ALA A 111 17.43 4.85 -9.16
C ALA A 111 17.46 3.68 -10.16
N PHE A 112 18.65 3.22 -10.52
CA PHE A 112 18.81 1.98 -11.26
C PHE A 112 18.32 0.79 -10.42
N VAL A 113 17.56 -0.11 -11.04
CA VAL A 113 17.07 -1.36 -10.44
C VAL A 113 17.56 -2.48 -11.33
N ASN A 114 18.11 -3.53 -10.73
CA ASN A 114 18.61 -4.69 -11.44
C ASN A 114 17.47 -5.37 -12.22
N PRO A 115 17.67 -5.79 -13.49
CA PRO A 115 16.67 -6.59 -14.20
C PRO A 115 16.50 -7.96 -13.53
N LEU A 116 15.25 -8.37 -13.33
CA LEU A 116 14.91 -9.74 -12.96
C LEU A 116 15.18 -10.66 -14.16
N LYS A 117 15.56 -11.91 -13.87
CA LYS A 117 15.63 -13.00 -14.84
C LYS A 117 14.77 -14.12 -14.29
N PRO A 118 13.63 -14.47 -14.93
CA PRO A 118 12.81 -15.59 -14.48
C PRO A 118 13.57 -16.90 -14.63
N ASP A 119 13.43 -17.80 -13.65
CA ASP A 119 13.95 -19.16 -13.68
C ASP A 119 12.79 -20.17 -13.78
N GLY A 120 12.50 -20.60 -15.00
CA GLY A 120 11.46 -21.58 -15.32
C GLY A 120 10.10 -20.98 -15.72
N PRO A 121 9.12 -21.85 -16.07
CA PRO A 121 7.88 -21.45 -16.73
C PRO A 121 6.89 -20.73 -15.81
N GLU A 122 6.99 -20.92 -14.50
CA GLU A 122 6.12 -20.25 -13.52
C GLU A 122 6.52 -18.78 -13.36
N GLU A 123 7.81 -18.49 -13.14
CA GLU A 123 8.31 -17.11 -13.01
C GLU A 123 8.16 -16.32 -14.31
N GLU A 124 8.34 -16.94 -15.49
CA GLU A 124 8.13 -16.30 -16.79
C GLU A 124 6.67 -15.84 -16.96
N ASN A 125 5.70 -16.67 -16.54
CA ASN A 125 4.28 -16.31 -16.58
C ASN A 125 3.97 -15.13 -15.64
N ILE A 126 4.52 -15.13 -14.42
CA ILE A 126 4.36 -14.03 -13.47
C ILE A 126 5.03 -12.74 -14.01
N PHE A 127 6.19 -12.85 -14.66
CA PHE A 127 6.89 -11.73 -15.26
C PHE A 127 6.08 -11.10 -16.40
N GLN A 128 5.52 -11.91 -17.30
CA GLN A 128 4.65 -11.44 -18.38
C GLN A 128 3.38 -10.76 -17.83
N GLN A 129 2.72 -11.36 -16.82
CA GLN A 129 1.59 -10.73 -16.13
C GLN A 129 1.97 -9.37 -15.51
N GLY A 130 3.19 -9.24 -15.00
CA GLY A 130 3.74 -7.97 -14.48
C GLY A 130 3.84 -6.87 -15.53
N GLU A 131 4.26 -7.21 -16.76
CA GLU A 131 4.29 -6.29 -17.90
C GLU A 131 2.87 -5.94 -18.37
N ASP A 132 1.94 -6.90 -18.46
CA ASP A 132 0.54 -6.65 -18.80
C ASP A 132 -0.14 -5.72 -17.77
N ASN A 133 0.11 -5.95 -16.47
CA ASN A 133 -0.34 -5.09 -15.37
C ASN A 133 0.24 -3.67 -15.43
N LYS A 134 1.46 -3.52 -15.96
CA LYS A 134 2.12 -2.24 -16.22
C LYS A 134 1.51 -1.52 -17.42
N PHE A 135 1.20 -2.21 -18.52
CA PHE A 135 0.44 -1.64 -19.64
C PHE A 135 -0.93 -1.14 -19.18
N ARG A 136 -1.72 -1.98 -18.49
CA ARG A 136 -3.05 -1.61 -17.97
C ARG A 136 -3.01 -0.40 -17.04
N ARG A 137 -2.00 -0.29 -16.18
CA ARG A 137 -1.81 0.87 -15.28
C ARG A 137 -1.48 2.15 -16.05
N VAL A 138 -0.72 2.07 -17.14
CA VAL A 138 -0.47 3.22 -18.02
C VAL A 138 -1.75 3.62 -18.77
N GLU A 139 -2.48 2.64 -19.32
CA GLU A 139 -3.75 2.84 -20.02
C GLU A 139 -4.80 3.53 -19.15
N LEU A 140 -5.05 3.01 -17.94
CA LEU A 140 -5.94 3.63 -16.94
C LEU A 140 -5.52 5.06 -16.59
N SER A 141 -4.21 5.34 -16.52
CA SER A 141 -3.69 6.69 -16.29
C SER A 141 -3.95 7.61 -17.50
N THR A 142 -3.89 7.09 -18.73
CA THR A 142 -4.21 7.87 -19.94
C THR A 142 -5.72 8.08 -20.13
N ALA A 143 -6.56 7.11 -19.77
CA ALA A 143 -8.02 7.16 -19.85
C ALA A 143 -8.69 8.01 -18.74
N SER A 144 -7.90 8.68 -17.89
CA SER A 144 -8.43 9.55 -16.83
C SER A 144 -9.33 10.66 -17.38
N LEU A 145 -10.47 10.90 -16.72
CA LEU A 145 -11.40 11.99 -17.05
C LEU A 145 -10.79 13.41 -16.99
N LEU A 146 -9.60 13.55 -16.40
CA LEU A 146 -8.82 14.80 -16.42
C LEU A 146 -8.05 15.02 -17.74
N LYS A 147 -8.02 14.01 -18.63
CA LYS A 147 -7.32 14.00 -19.92
C LYS A 147 -8.25 13.75 -21.10
N VAL A 148 -9.25 12.88 -20.91
CA VAL A 148 -10.20 12.44 -21.94
C VAL A 148 -11.62 12.76 -21.47
N ALA A 149 -12.48 13.24 -22.37
CA ALA A 149 -13.87 13.55 -22.04
C ALA A 149 -14.70 12.26 -21.80
N PRO A 150 -15.76 12.30 -20.97
CA PRO A 150 -16.63 11.14 -20.74
C PRO A 150 -17.28 10.63 -22.03
N THR A 151 -17.32 9.31 -22.15
CA THR A 151 -18.03 8.57 -23.20
C THR A 151 -19.53 8.88 -23.20
N ASP A 152 -20.22 8.57 -24.30
CA ASP A 152 -21.66 8.77 -24.40
C ASP A 152 -22.46 7.90 -23.42
N GLU A 153 -21.92 6.75 -23.01
CA GLU A 153 -22.53 5.88 -21.98
C GLU A 153 -22.41 6.50 -20.59
N GLU A 154 -21.21 6.93 -20.18
CA GLU A 154 -21.01 7.66 -18.93
C GLU A 154 -21.86 8.93 -18.87
N ARG A 155 -21.97 9.66 -19.98
CA ARG A 155 -22.81 10.87 -20.06
C ARG A 155 -24.30 10.56 -19.88
N LYS A 156 -24.81 9.44 -20.41
CA LYS A 156 -26.18 8.98 -20.17
C LYS A 156 -26.41 8.62 -18.70
N ILE A 157 -25.44 7.98 -18.04
CA ILE A 157 -25.51 7.64 -16.61
C ILE A 157 -25.57 8.91 -15.75
N VAL A 158 -24.67 9.88 -15.99
CA VAL A 158 -24.66 11.17 -15.28
C VAL A 158 -25.96 11.95 -15.50
N HIS A 159 -26.48 11.95 -16.74
CA HIS A 159 -27.75 12.60 -17.06
C HIS A 159 -28.94 11.93 -16.35
N GLY A 160 -29.00 10.60 -16.33
CA GLY A 160 -30.02 9.85 -15.59
C GLY A 160 -29.98 10.13 -14.08
N LEU A 161 -28.78 10.16 -13.49
CA LEU A 161 -28.61 10.51 -12.08
C LEU A 161 -29.07 11.94 -11.78
N PHE A 162 -28.79 12.89 -12.67
CA PHE A 162 -29.28 14.26 -12.57
C PHE A 162 -30.82 14.32 -12.59
N LEU A 163 -31.46 13.72 -13.61
CA LEU A 163 -32.92 13.71 -13.74
C LEU A 163 -33.60 13.08 -12.52
N ASN A 164 -33.05 11.99 -11.99
CA ASN A 164 -33.58 11.30 -10.79
C ASN A 164 -33.51 12.15 -9.50
N THR A 165 -32.80 13.27 -9.50
CA THR A 165 -32.71 14.19 -8.35
C THR A 165 -33.50 15.49 -8.52
N LEU A 166 -34.14 15.71 -9.68
CA LEU A 166 -34.95 16.90 -9.91
C LEU A 166 -36.30 16.81 -9.19
N ASP A 167 -36.70 17.91 -8.55
CA ASP A 167 -38.06 18.09 -8.09
C ASP A 167 -39.00 18.38 -9.28
N THR A 168 -40.03 17.55 -9.47
CA THR A 168 -41.02 17.75 -10.54
C THR A 168 -42.04 18.85 -10.22
N GLN A 169 -42.08 19.34 -8.98
CA GLN A 169 -43.02 20.37 -8.53
C GLN A 169 -42.49 21.80 -8.68
N THR A 170 -41.17 21.98 -8.85
CA THR A 170 -40.55 23.30 -9.00
C THR A 170 -39.73 23.42 -10.28
N VAL A 171 -39.85 24.56 -10.98
CA VAL A 171 -39.12 24.84 -12.23
C VAL A 171 -37.65 25.27 -11.96
N SER A 172 -37.06 24.80 -10.85
CA SER A 172 -35.80 25.27 -10.30
C SER A 172 -34.76 24.16 -10.27
N PHE A 173 -33.66 24.34 -11.02
CA PHE A 173 -32.51 23.42 -10.98
C PHE A 173 -31.78 23.39 -9.62
N SER A 174 -32.07 24.34 -8.73
CA SER A 174 -31.53 24.38 -7.36
C SER A 174 -32.31 23.48 -6.40
N SER A 175 -33.60 23.24 -6.68
CA SER A 175 -34.45 22.36 -5.88
C SER A 175 -34.20 20.90 -6.26
N ARG A 176 -33.48 20.18 -5.41
CA ARG A 176 -33.18 18.76 -5.63
C ARG A 176 -33.64 17.90 -4.47
N VAL A 177 -34.28 16.79 -4.81
CA VAL A 177 -34.81 15.80 -3.86
C VAL A 177 -33.99 14.53 -3.99
N LEU A 178 -33.66 13.92 -2.86
CA LEU A 178 -32.95 12.65 -2.81
C LEU A 178 -33.95 11.47 -2.94
N PRO A 179 -33.63 10.43 -3.73
CA PRO A 179 -34.31 9.15 -3.66
C PRO A 179 -34.30 8.57 -2.22
N PRO A 180 -35.28 7.71 -1.87
CA PRO A 180 -35.28 7.04 -0.56
C PRO A 180 -33.99 6.25 -0.33
N ASN A 181 -33.53 6.19 0.92
CA ASN A 181 -32.28 5.54 1.34
C ASN A 181 -31.01 6.10 0.65
N SER A 182 -30.99 7.38 0.27
CA SER A 182 -29.80 8.04 -0.25
C SER A 182 -29.42 9.29 0.58
N VAL A 183 -28.15 9.67 0.51
CA VAL A 183 -27.55 10.80 1.23
C VAL A 183 -26.66 11.60 0.28
N TRP A 184 -26.66 12.93 0.40
CA TRP A 184 -25.76 13.76 -0.40
C TRP A 184 -24.30 13.45 -0.06
N MET A 185 -23.45 13.33 -1.08
CA MET A 185 -22.00 13.09 -0.93
C MET A 185 -21.28 14.15 -0.09
N GLU A 186 -21.87 15.33 0.12
CA GLU A 186 -21.31 16.35 1.01
C GLU A 186 -21.52 16.06 2.50
N ASN A 187 -22.62 15.39 2.84
CA ASN A 187 -22.98 15.04 4.22
C ASN A 187 -22.37 13.67 4.62
N ALA A 188 -22.09 12.79 3.65
CA ALA A 188 -21.41 11.50 3.85
C ALA A 188 -19.86 11.61 3.84
N LYS A 189 -19.30 12.69 4.40
CA LYS A 189 -17.85 12.97 4.44
C LYS A 189 -17.26 12.78 5.84
N LEU A 190 -16.63 11.63 6.07
CA LEU A 190 -15.76 11.42 7.24
C LEU A 190 -14.31 11.83 6.95
N LYS A 191 -13.66 12.49 7.92
CA LYS A 191 -12.24 12.89 7.85
C LYS A 191 -11.51 12.46 9.12
N GLY A 192 -10.40 11.76 8.97
CA GLY A 192 -9.48 11.43 10.05
C GLY A 192 -8.22 12.32 10.02
N LEU A 193 -7.67 12.60 11.19
CA LEU A 193 -6.35 13.23 11.36
C LEU A 193 -5.51 12.36 12.28
N GLU A 194 -4.35 11.90 11.81
CA GLU A 194 -3.41 11.06 12.57
C GLU A 194 -2.04 11.74 12.63
N ILE A 195 -1.46 11.83 13.83
CA ILE A 195 -0.09 12.33 13.99
C ILE A 195 0.86 11.20 13.62
N CYS A 196 1.54 11.36 12.49
CA CYS A 196 2.49 10.37 11.99
C CYS A 196 3.81 10.38 12.79
N HIS A 197 4.04 9.37 13.62
CA HIS A 197 5.20 9.27 14.50
C HIS A 197 6.48 8.77 13.76
N PRO A 198 7.69 8.94 14.32
CA PRO A 198 8.93 8.50 13.68
C PRO A 198 9.01 7.00 13.37
N GLN A 199 8.32 6.15 14.14
CA GLN A 199 8.26 4.70 13.95
C GLN A 199 7.50 4.29 12.69
N GLU A 200 6.67 5.19 12.15
CA GLU A 200 5.84 4.98 10.95
C GLU A 200 6.53 5.48 9.68
N ARG A 201 7.81 5.86 9.80
CA ARG A 201 8.63 6.45 8.74
C ARG A 201 9.85 5.57 8.46
N ASN A 202 10.23 5.52 7.17
CA ASN A 202 11.52 4.99 6.78
C ASN A 202 12.66 5.96 7.14
N ILE A 203 13.91 5.50 6.96
CA ILE A 203 15.13 6.29 7.21
C ILE A 203 15.26 7.57 6.35
N PHE A 204 14.41 7.73 5.34
CA PHE A 204 14.28 8.94 4.51
C PHE A 204 13.11 9.83 4.92
N ASN A 205 12.58 9.62 6.13
CA ASN A 205 11.47 10.37 6.71
C ASN A 205 10.16 10.29 5.89
N ARG A 206 10.01 9.28 5.01
CA ARG A 206 8.77 9.00 4.27
C ARG A 206 7.93 7.99 5.02
N ILE A 207 6.63 8.19 5.07
CA ILE A 207 5.67 7.27 5.71
C ILE A 207 5.59 5.95 4.92
N PHE A 208 5.46 4.83 5.64
CA PHE A 208 5.23 3.51 5.03
C PHE A 208 3.85 3.43 4.37
N GLY A 209 3.78 2.79 3.19
CA GLY A 209 2.53 2.67 2.44
C GLY A 209 1.46 1.90 3.21
N GLY A 210 1.88 0.84 3.90
CA GLY A 210 1.04 -0.04 4.72
C GLY A 210 0.33 0.70 5.86
N PHE A 211 1.02 1.64 6.49
CA PHE A 211 0.43 2.51 7.51
C PHE A 211 -0.71 3.37 6.94
N LEU A 212 -0.48 3.99 5.77
CA LEU A 212 -1.48 4.81 5.10
C LEU A 212 -2.67 3.95 4.62
N MET A 213 -2.41 2.78 4.05
CA MET A 213 -3.46 1.84 3.61
C MET A 213 -4.32 1.37 4.78
N ARG A 214 -3.71 1.04 5.93
CA ARG A 214 -4.44 0.71 7.17
C ARG A 214 -5.38 1.83 7.60
N LYS A 215 -4.86 3.06 7.70
CA LYS A 215 -5.64 4.22 8.15
C LYS A 215 -6.73 4.62 7.16
N ALA A 216 -6.49 4.49 5.86
CA ALA A 216 -7.49 4.69 4.82
C ALA A 216 -8.61 3.63 4.89
N TYR A 217 -8.25 2.35 5.11
CA TYR A 217 -9.23 1.27 5.31
C TYR A 217 -10.09 1.48 6.56
N GLU A 218 -9.46 1.82 7.71
CA GLU A 218 -10.17 2.10 8.97
C GLU A 218 -11.17 3.27 8.81
N LEU A 219 -10.76 4.35 8.12
CA LEU A 219 -11.61 5.50 7.83
C LEU A 219 -12.76 5.16 6.86
N GLY A 220 -12.46 4.41 5.80
CA GLY A 220 -13.45 3.97 4.82
C GLY A 220 -14.49 3.03 5.41
N TRP A 221 -14.07 2.11 6.28
CA TRP A 221 -14.97 1.23 7.04
C TRP A 221 -15.90 2.02 7.96
N ALA A 222 -15.36 2.98 8.73
CA ALA A 222 -16.15 3.84 9.60
C ALA A 222 -17.19 4.69 8.82
N ASN A 223 -16.81 5.20 7.63
CA ASN A 223 -17.73 5.93 6.75
C ASN A 223 -18.84 5.01 6.21
N ALA A 224 -18.49 3.80 5.75
CA ALA A 224 -19.46 2.81 5.28
C ALA A 224 -20.45 2.40 6.38
N CYS A 225 -19.98 2.11 7.59
CA CYS A 225 -20.88 1.78 8.72
C CYS A 225 -21.75 2.94 9.21
N SER A 226 -21.46 4.18 8.80
CA SER A 226 -22.22 5.37 9.20
C SER A 226 -23.25 5.82 8.15
N PHE A 227 -23.06 5.46 6.88
CA PHE A 227 -23.85 5.99 5.74
C PHE A 227 -24.27 4.94 4.68
N GLY A 228 -23.87 3.68 4.81
CA GLY A 228 -24.17 2.58 3.87
C GLY A 228 -25.06 1.49 4.45
#